data_AF-A0A430UQW0-F1
#
_entry.id   AF-A0A430UQW0-F1
#
_cell.length_a   1.000
_cell.length_b   1.000
_cell.length_c   1.000
_cell.angle_alpha   90.00
_cell.angle_beta   90.00
_cell.angle_gamma   90.00
#
_symmetry.space_group_name_H-M   'P 1'
#
loop_
_entity.id
_entity.type
_entity.pdbx_description
1 polymer ?
#
loop_
_entity_poly.entity_id
_entity_poly.type
_entity_poly.pdbx_seq_one_letter_code
_entity_poly.pdbx_strand_id
1 'polypeptide(L)'
;MKHEFSTIQFHLEHFDELLNGEQSWRLLYLPATVCPCRDRATGSPQPDCPRCRGYGFVWEPPEVREWEETFYRGSTTRPEVLPPTVRTEDVVRVVGEGDREYQVALEEDGRIRFIGDEPAHGEAYRVRYRAPLIVRGHGQNLAGRKDIGEYGEIDHRDMSLTLPRRVRVGSAWEENPAYYAGYPDRFVVLDARVKVHQVLYRGEEEALLYAYVYRVLSCVGMEKDYSTTAYTFEDFVFEEGRVVWLPGRGPRAGRPYGITYLAAPEFYVFRELPQVRGQGGQELPRRLHLRLWELFPRPGAALGR
;
A
#
# COMPACT_ATOMS: atom_id res chain seq x y z
N MET A 1 5.70 23.99 41.91
CA MET A 1 6.29 22.67 42.25
C MET A 1 7.10 22.23 41.04
N LYS A 2 8.45 22.28 41.12
CA LYS A 2 9.31 21.77 40.04
C LYS A 2 9.37 20.26 40.20
N HIS A 3 8.82 19.52 39.24
CA HIS A 3 9.04 18.07 39.20
C HIS A 3 10.49 17.83 38.76
N GLU A 4 11.30 17.26 39.65
CA GLU A 4 12.62 16.76 39.29
C GLU A 4 12.45 15.40 38.61
N PHE A 5 12.78 15.34 37.32
CA PHE A 5 12.79 14.12 36.52
C PHE A 5 14.15 13.40 36.59
N SER A 6 14.76 13.34 37.78
CA SER A 6 16.12 12.81 37.96
C SER A 6 16.26 11.31 37.67
N THR A 7 15.15 10.59 37.48
CA THR A 7 15.11 9.14 37.22
C THR A 7 14.54 8.73 35.85
N ILE A 8 14.08 9.67 35.02
CA ILE A 8 13.56 9.34 33.68
C ILE A 8 14.68 9.52 32.66
N GLN A 9 15.40 8.44 32.36
CA GLN A 9 16.27 8.40 31.18
C GLN A 9 15.42 8.20 29.93
N PHE A 10 15.64 9.04 28.91
CA PHE A 10 15.02 8.87 27.61
C PHE A 10 15.74 7.75 26.85
N HIS A 11 15.03 6.64 26.61
CA HIS A 11 15.52 5.52 25.81
C HIS A 11 14.78 5.52 24.47
N LEU A 12 15.53 5.68 23.38
CA LEU A 12 14.96 5.67 22.02
C LEU A 12 14.24 4.35 21.69
N GLU A 13 14.72 3.25 22.24
CA GLU A 13 14.18 1.91 22.02
C GLU A 13 12.69 1.85 22.38
N HIS A 14 12.28 2.49 23.49
CA HIS A 14 10.86 2.54 23.87
C HIS A 14 10.01 3.34 22.87
N PHE A 15 10.60 4.33 22.19
CA PHE A 15 9.88 5.10 21.17
C PHE A 15 9.76 4.30 19.88
N ASP A 16 10.81 3.60 19.46
CA ASP A 16 10.75 2.67 18.33
C ASP A 16 9.75 1.53 18.62
N GLU A 17 9.69 1.00 19.84
CA GLU A 17 8.68 0.02 20.27
C GLU A 17 7.26 0.58 20.17
N LEU A 18 7.02 1.79 20.65
CA LEU A 18 5.71 2.45 20.53
C LEU A 18 5.30 2.61 19.05
N LEU A 19 6.23 3.08 18.22
CA LEU A 19 5.99 3.30 16.79
C LEU A 19 5.92 2.01 15.95
N ASN A 20 6.35 0.88 16.49
CA ASN A 20 6.21 -0.45 15.89
C ASN A 20 5.11 -1.30 16.57
N GLY A 21 4.47 -0.77 17.62
CA GLY A 21 3.45 -1.47 18.40
C GLY A 21 2.09 -1.53 17.69
N GLU A 22 1.09 -2.09 18.37
CA GLU A 22 -0.25 -2.33 17.79
C GLU A 22 -1.00 -1.05 17.38
N GLN A 23 -0.67 0.09 17.97
CA GLN A 23 -1.27 1.39 17.64
C GLN A 23 -0.62 2.07 16.43
N SER A 24 0.41 1.44 15.84
CA SER A 24 1.03 1.91 14.61
C SER A 24 0.23 1.48 13.39
N TRP A 25 0.34 2.28 12.33
CA TRP A 25 -0.23 1.98 11.03
C TRP A 25 0.75 1.10 10.27
N ARG A 26 0.23 0.05 9.63
CA ARG A 26 0.94 -0.78 8.67
C ARG A 26 0.97 -0.10 7.32
N LEU A 27 2.17 0.03 6.78
CA LEU A 27 2.44 0.80 5.58
C LEU A 27 3.29 -0.02 4.61
N LEU A 28 3.04 0.15 3.32
CA LEU A 28 4.02 -0.21 2.29
C LEU A 28 4.73 1.05 1.83
N TYR A 29 6.04 0.97 1.72
CA TYR A 29 6.88 2.07 1.24
C TYR A 29 7.26 1.83 -0.21
N LEU A 30 6.99 2.81 -1.06
CA LEU A 30 7.29 2.79 -2.49
C LEU A 30 8.24 3.96 -2.78
N PRO A 31 9.57 3.72 -2.82
CA PRO A 31 10.54 4.78 -3.08
C PRO A 31 10.40 5.28 -4.51
N ALA A 32 10.53 6.58 -4.69
CA ALA A 32 10.52 7.23 -5.98
C ALA A 32 11.94 7.41 -6.52
N THR A 33 12.14 7.10 -7.81
CA THR A 33 13.35 7.45 -8.54
C THR A 33 13.03 8.42 -9.66
N VAL A 34 13.92 9.40 -9.86
CA VAL A 34 13.78 10.40 -10.91
C VAL A 34 13.84 9.72 -12.27
N CYS A 35 12.83 9.95 -13.11
CA CYS A 35 12.87 9.50 -14.50
C CYS A 35 13.75 10.43 -15.32
N PRO A 36 14.72 9.94 -16.11
CA PRO A 36 15.62 10.77 -16.91
C PRO A 36 14.92 11.42 -18.11
N CYS A 37 13.66 11.10 -18.42
CA CYS A 37 12.94 11.73 -19.51
C CYS A 37 12.73 13.21 -19.18
N ARG A 38 13.41 14.08 -19.91
CA ARG A 38 13.30 15.53 -19.75
C ARG A 38 13.25 16.16 -21.13
N ASP A 39 12.29 17.03 -21.34
CA ASP A 39 12.26 17.91 -22.49
C ASP A 39 13.41 18.91 -22.37
N ARG A 40 14.21 19.04 -23.44
CA ARG A 40 15.43 19.85 -23.41
C ARG A 40 15.14 21.34 -23.28
N ALA A 41 14.01 21.82 -23.80
CA ALA A 41 13.67 23.24 -23.80
C ALA A 41 13.12 23.68 -22.44
N THR A 42 12.34 22.83 -21.78
CA THR A 42 11.58 23.17 -20.57
C THR A 42 12.14 22.53 -19.29
N GLY A 43 12.92 21.46 -19.41
CA GLY A 43 13.32 20.63 -18.27
C GLY A 43 12.17 19.83 -17.66
N SER A 44 10.99 19.83 -18.29
CA SER A 44 9.81 19.10 -17.81
C SER A 44 9.86 17.62 -18.21
N PRO A 45 9.19 16.72 -17.47
CA PRO A 45 9.01 15.34 -17.91
C PRO A 45 8.32 15.26 -19.28
N GLN A 46 8.74 14.31 -20.12
CA GLN A 46 8.06 14.02 -21.38
C GLN A 46 6.69 13.37 -21.09
N PRO A 47 5.56 13.95 -21.58
CA PRO A 47 4.22 13.42 -21.31
C PRO A 47 4.04 11.96 -21.70
N ASP A 48 4.56 11.60 -22.88
CA ASP A 48 4.38 10.26 -23.46
C ASP A 48 5.50 9.29 -23.07
N CYS A 49 6.29 9.59 -22.04
CA CYS A 49 7.36 8.68 -21.61
C CYS A 49 6.76 7.33 -21.18
N PRO A 50 7.15 6.19 -21.78
CA PRO A 50 6.58 4.90 -21.40
C PRO A 50 6.92 4.48 -19.96
N ARG A 51 8.01 5.04 -19.40
CA ARG A 51 8.51 4.74 -18.06
C ARG A 51 7.75 5.50 -16.96
N CYS A 52 7.70 6.84 -17.03
CA CYS A 52 7.05 7.66 -16.00
C CYS A 52 5.71 8.26 -16.41
N ARG A 53 5.31 8.12 -17.68
CA ARG A 53 4.07 8.66 -18.25
C ARG A 53 3.85 10.13 -17.94
N GLY A 54 4.93 10.89 -18.02
CA GLY A 54 4.94 12.33 -17.76
C GLY A 54 4.87 12.76 -16.29
N TYR A 55 4.88 11.84 -15.33
CA TYR A 55 5.01 12.20 -13.91
C TYR A 55 6.43 12.69 -13.55
N GLY A 56 7.44 12.29 -14.32
CA GLY A 56 8.84 12.63 -14.04
C GLY A 56 9.54 11.76 -13.01
N PHE A 57 8.82 10.83 -12.39
CA PHE A 57 9.29 9.86 -11.41
C PHE A 57 8.73 8.47 -11.73
N VAL A 58 9.40 7.44 -11.26
CA VAL A 58 8.86 6.09 -11.16
C VAL A 58 8.94 5.61 -9.73
N TRP A 59 7.99 4.79 -9.32
CA TRP A 59 7.93 4.24 -7.98
C TRP A 59 8.25 2.76 -8.05
N GLU A 60 9.19 2.32 -7.24
CA GLU A 60 9.53 0.91 -7.13
C GLU A 60 8.47 0.19 -6.27
N PRO A 61 8.13 -1.06 -6.61
CA PRO A 61 7.29 -1.85 -5.73
C PRO A 61 8.00 -2.07 -4.38
N PRO A 62 7.24 -2.29 -3.29
CA PRO A 62 7.84 -2.58 -2.00
C PRO A 62 8.69 -3.85 -2.05
N GLU A 63 9.76 -3.89 -1.26
CA GLU A 63 10.66 -5.04 -1.15
C GLU A 63 9.89 -6.29 -0.71
N VAL A 64 9.86 -7.33 -1.55
CA VAL A 64 9.23 -8.61 -1.25
C VAL A 64 10.25 -9.55 -0.59
N ARG A 65 9.86 -10.12 0.56
CA ARG A 65 10.67 -11.08 1.32
C ARG A 65 9.93 -12.39 1.52
N GLU A 66 10.66 -13.43 1.84
CA GLU A 66 10.09 -14.69 2.32
C GLU A 66 9.96 -14.65 3.85
N TRP A 67 8.79 -15.03 4.33
CA TRP A 67 8.42 -15.05 5.74
C TRP A 67 8.09 -16.48 6.15
N GLU A 68 8.35 -16.81 7.42
CA GLU A 68 7.91 -18.06 8.04
C GLU A 68 7.17 -17.72 9.34
N GLU A 69 5.93 -18.20 9.45
CA GLU A 69 5.10 -18.03 10.63
C GLU A 69 4.54 -19.35 11.14
N THR A 70 4.37 -19.46 12.46
CA THR A 70 3.76 -20.63 13.10
C THR A 70 2.35 -20.28 13.55
N PHE A 71 1.37 -21.04 13.10
CA PHE A 71 -0.01 -20.95 13.52
C PHE A 71 -0.39 -22.19 14.34
N TYR A 72 -1.53 -22.10 15.03
CA TYR A 72 -2.13 -23.21 15.76
C TYR A 72 -3.57 -23.34 15.29
N ARG A 73 -3.95 -24.52 14.82
CA ARG A 73 -5.28 -24.74 14.23
C ARG A 73 -6.38 -24.40 15.22
N GLY A 74 -7.31 -23.52 14.83
CA GLY A 74 -8.43 -23.11 15.68
C GLY A 74 -8.08 -22.14 16.80
N SER A 75 -6.88 -21.57 16.82
CA SER A 75 -6.49 -20.59 17.85
C SER A 75 -7.27 -19.28 17.74
N THR A 76 -7.82 -18.82 18.87
CA THR A 76 -8.50 -17.53 18.98
C THR A 76 -7.55 -16.37 19.26
N THR A 77 -6.39 -16.64 19.87
CA THR A 77 -5.39 -15.63 20.24
C THR A 77 -4.40 -15.37 19.11
N ARG A 78 -4.17 -16.36 18.25
CA ARG A 78 -3.35 -16.23 17.04
C ARG A 78 -4.13 -16.78 15.84
N PRO A 79 -5.08 -15.98 15.29
CA PRO A 79 -5.91 -16.42 14.19
C PRO A 79 -5.05 -16.75 12.96
N GLU A 80 -5.53 -17.73 12.18
CA GLU A 80 -4.88 -18.29 11.00
C GLU A 80 -5.03 -17.35 9.79
N VAL A 81 -4.58 -16.12 9.94
CA VAL A 81 -4.76 -15.03 8.96
C VAL A 81 -3.41 -14.47 8.58
N LEU A 82 -3.08 -14.54 7.29
CA LEU A 82 -1.89 -13.93 6.72
C LEU A 82 -2.10 -12.43 6.48
N PRO A 83 -1.01 -11.64 6.32
CA PRO A 83 -1.14 -10.23 5.98
C PRO A 83 -2.00 -10.01 4.71
N PRO A 84 -2.78 -8.92 4.64
CA PRO A 84 -3.73 -8.68 3.54
C PRO A 84 -3.08 -8.49 2.17
N THR A 85 -1.77 -8.35 2.12
CA THR A 85 -0.95 -8.27 0.90
C THR A 85 -0.62 -9.63 0.30
N VAL A 86 -0.84 -10.72 1.05
CA VAL A 86 -0.53 -12.09 0.60
C VAL A 86 -1.69 -12.63 -0.22
N ARG A 87 -1.38 -13.30 -1.32
CA ARG A 87 -2.31 -14.07 -2.15
C ARG A 87 -2.01 -15.56 -2.06
N THR A 88 -2.90 -16.39 -2.61
CA THR A 88 -2.74 -17.85 -2.51
C THR A 88 -1.45 -18.31 -3.19
N GLU A 89 -1.13 -17.72 -4.34
CA GLU A 89 0.09 -17.93 -5.12
C GLU A 89 1.38 -17.48 -4.41
N ASP A 90 1.27 -16.63 -3.38
CA ASP A 90 2.42 -16.22 -2.57
C ASP A 90 2.75 -17.22 -1.46
N VAL A 91 1.86 -18.16 -1.15
CA VAL A 91 2.09 -19.22 -0.17
C VAL A 91 3.03 -20.26 -0.78
N VAL A 92 4.26 -20.30 -0.26
CA VAL A 92 5.32 -21.20 -0.75
C VAL A 92 5.12 -22.61 -0.21
N ARG A 93 4.81 -22.74 1.09
CA ARG A 93 4.71 -24.05 1.74
C ARG A 93 3.92 -23.97 3.05
N VAL A 94 3.11 -24.99 3.33
CA VAL A 94 2.44 -25.17 4.63
C VAL A 94 2.79 -26.55 5.19
N VAL A 95 3.37 -26.61 6.38
CA VAL A 95 3.92 -27.84 6.99
C VAL A 95 3.50 -27.95 8.44
N GLY A 96 2.84 -29.05 8.82
CA GLY A 96 2.48 -29.34 10.23
C GLY A 96 3.47 -30.24 10.93
N GLU A 97 3.00 -30.96 11.94
CA GLU A 97 3.83 -31.90 12.68
C GLU A 97 4.27 -33.08 11.80
N GLY A 98 5.50 -33.56 12.03
CA GLY A 98 6.07 -34.68 11.26
C GLY A 98 6.36 -34.36 9.78
N ASP A 99 6.55 -33.08 9.44
CA ASP A 99 6.81 -32.59 8.06
C ASP A 99 5.68 -32.90 7.06
N ARG A 100 4.45 -33.12 7.54
CA ARG A 100 3.27 -33.28 6.68
C ARG A 100 2.94 -31.95 5.99
N GLU A 101 2.87 -31.97 4.66
CA GLU A 101 2.50 -30.80 3.87
C GLU A 101 0.99 -30.70 3.68
N TYR A 102 0.50 -29.46 3.64
CA TYR A 102 -0.90 -29.15 3.43
C TYR A 102 -1.07 -28.22 2.24
N GLN A 103 -2.13 -28.45 1.46
CA GLN A 103 -2.57 -27.51 0.43
C GLN A 103 -3.54 -26.51 1.03
N VAL A 104 -3.39 -25.23 0.67
CA VAL A 104 -4.22 -24.16 1.20
C VAL A 104 -4.66 -23.21 0.09
N ALA A 105 -5.79 -22.56 0.32
CA ALA A 105 -6.19 -21.33 -0.35
C ALA A 105 -6.37 -20.23 0.71
N LEU A 106 -6.32 -18.97 0.27
CA LEU A 106 -6.65 -17.84 1.13
C LEU A 106 -8.06 -17.33 0.83
N GLU A 107 -8.80 -17.01 1.89
CA GLU A 107 -10.06 -16.28 1.79
C GLU A 107 -9.79 -14.77 1.55
N GLU A 108 -10.84 -14.00 1.24
CA GLU A 108 -10.71 -12.56 0.94
C GLU A 108 -10.05 -11.75 2.08
N ASP A 109 -10.19 -12.20 3.33
CA ASP A 109 -9.62 -11.54 4.51
C ASP A 109 -8.20 -12.04 4.85
N GLY A 110 -7.63 -12.95 4.04
CA GLY A 110 -6.32 -13.56 4.27
C GLY A 110 -6.36 -14.80 5.17
N ARG A 111 -7.54 -15.26 5.59
CA ARG A 111 -7.68 -16.50 6.37
C ARG A 111 -7.26 -17.71 5.55
N ILE A 112 -6.49 -18.59 6.18
CA ILE A 112 -6.03 -19.84 5.61
C ILE A 112 -7.19 -20.83 5.58
N ARG A 113 -7.49 -21.36 4.39
CA ARG A 113 -8.46 -22.42 4.15
C ARG A 113 -7.73 -23.65 3.61
N PHE A 114 -7.75 -24.74 4.36
CA PHE A 114 -7.15 -26.01 3.95
C PHE A 114 -7.96 -26.68 2.82
N ILE A 115 -7.24 -27.31 1.89
CA ILE A 115 -7.81 -28.05 0.76
C ILE A 115 -7.51 -29.53 0.98
N GLY A 116 -8.55 -30.31 1.29
CA GLY A 116 -8.40 -31.73 1.62
C GLY A 116 -8.06 -31.91 3.10
N ASP A 117 -6.86 -32.44 3.37
CA ASP A 117 -6.39 -32.68 4.72
C ASP A 117 -6.09 -31.36 5.46
N GLU A 118 -6.29 -31.34 6.78
CA GLU A 118 -5.95 -30.22 7.65
C GLU A 118 -5.25 -30.70 8.93
N PRO A 119 -4.44 -29.84 9.58
CA PRO A 119 -3.89 -30.11 10.91
C PRO A 119 -5.01 -30.35 11.94
N ALA A 120 -4.76 -31.19 12.94
CA ALA A 120 -5.71 -31.38 14.03
C ALA A 120 -5.92 -30.09 14.83
N HIS A 121 -7.08 -29.93 15.46
CA HIS A 121 -7.34 -28.74 16.29
C HIS A 121 -6.28 -28.58 17.40
N GLY A 122 -5.65 -27.42 17.48
CA GLY A 122 -4.55 -27.12 18.40
C GLY A 122 -3.15 -27.53 17.89
N GLU A 123 -3.06 -28.30 16.80
CA GLU A 123 -1.79 -28.67 16.17
C GLU A 123 -1.09 -27.42 15.63
N ALA A 124 0.22 -27.35 15.84
CA ALA A 124 1.05 -26.30 15.29
C ALA A 124 1.41 -26.60 13.83
N TYR A 125 1.34 -25.59 12.99
CA TYR A 125 1.84 -25.68 11.61
C TYR A 125 2.54 -24.39 11.19
N ARG A 126 3.49 -24.53 10.27
CA ARG A 126 4.30 -23.44 9.75
C ARG A 126 3.87 -23.10 8.34
N VAL A 127 3.79 -21.81 8.06
CA VAL A 127 3.47 -21.27 6.75
C VAL A 127 4.65 -20.44 6.28
N ARG A 128 5.21 -20.82 5.12
CA ARG A 128 6.19 -20.02 4.39
C ARG A 128 5.49 -19.32 3.25
N TYR A 129 5.69 -18.01 3.13
CA TYR A 129 5.02 -17.20 2.14
C TYR A 129 5.86 -16.00 1.72
N ARG A 130 5.57 -15.41 0.56
CA ARG A 130 6.19 -14.18 0.07
C ARG A 130 5.29 -12.99 0.36
N ALA A 131 5.85 -11.92 0.91
CA ALA A 131 5.09 -10.71 1.17
C ALA A 131 6.01 -9.48 1.17
N PRO A 132 5.47 -8.30 0.82
CA PRO A 132 6.23 -7.07 0.97
C PRO A 132 6.56 -6.80 2.44
N LEU A 133 7.71 -6.17 2.68
CA LEU A 133 8.07 -5.64 3.99
C LEU A 133 7.06 -4.57 4.40
N ILE A 134 6.32 -4.85 5.47
CA ILE A 134 5.39 -3.90 6.08
C ILE A 134 6.18 -3.05 7.06
N VAL A 135 6.31 -1.76 6.74
CA VAL A 135 6.85 -0.79 7.70
C VAL A 135 5.74 -0.30 8.62
N ARG A 136 6.11 0.17 9.80
CA ARG A 136 5.20 0.70 10.80
C ARG A 136 5.51 2.16 11.09
N GLY A 137 4.46 2.94 11.28
CA GLY A 137 4.59 4.36 11.62
C GLY A 137 3.31 4.89 12.24
N HIS A 138 3.41 6.04 12.88
CA HIS A 138 2.26 6.64 13.54
C HIS A 138 1.64 7.73 12.65
N GLY A 139 0.45 7.43 12.11
CA GLY A 139 -0.36 8.36 11.34
C GLY A 139 -1.19 9.28 12.25
N GLN A 140 -1.15 10.58 12.00
CA GLN A 140 -1.85 11.63 12.74
C GLN A 140 -2.41 12.69 11.79
N ASN A 141 -3.29 13.54 12.31
CA ASN A 141 -3.82 14.71 11.61
C ASN A 141 -4.40 14.36 10.24
N LEU A 142 -5.11 13.23 10.13
CA LEU A 142 -5.86 12.91 8.92
C LEU A 142 -6.96 13.95 8.76
N ALA A 143 -6.74 14.90 7.87
CA ALA A 143 -7.63 16.04 7.66
C ALA A 143 -8.13 16.00 6.23
N GLY A 144 -9.46 16.00 6.08
CA GLY A 144 -10.16 16.31 4.83
C GLY A 144 -10.75 17.71 4.94
N ARG A 145 -10.26 18.66 4.15
CA ARG A 145 -10.85 20.00 4.03
C ARG A 145 -11.13 20.30 2.58
N LYS A 146 -12.35 20.74 2.30
CA LYS A 146 -12.78 21.18 0.98
C LYS A 146 -13.04 22.67 1.05
N ASP A 147 -12.25 23.44 0.32
CA ASP A 147 -12.45 24.89 0.19
C ASP A 147 -13.07 25.18 -1.18
N ILE A 148 -14.13 25.97 -1.20
CA ILE A 148 -14.80 26.40 -2.43
C ILE A 148 -14.42 27.86 -2.66
N GLY A 149 -13.64 28.11 -3.72
CA GLY A 149 -13.23 29.44 -4.13
C GLY A 149 -13.82 29.83 -5.49
N GLU A 150 -13.50 31.05 -5.94
CA GLU A 150 -13.92 31.58 -7.24
C GLU A 150 -13.50 30.70 -8.42
N TYR A 151 -12.35 30.02 -8.29
CA TYR A 151 -11.77 29.15 -9.32
C TYR A 151 -12.13 27.66 -9.14
N GLY A 152 -13.09 27.35 -8.27
CA GLY A 152 -13.59 26.00 -8.04
C GLY A 152 -13.23 25.42 -6.68
N GLU A 153 -13.19 24.09 -6.62
CA GLU A 153 -13.03 23.31 -5.41
C GLU A 153 -11.56 22.93 -5.19
N ILE A 154 -11.05 23.23 -3.99
CA ILE A 154 -9.72 22.80 -3.54
C ILE A 154 -9.92 21.73 -2.47
N ASP A 155 -9.47 20.51 -2.76
CA ASP A 155 -9.48 19.40 -1.80
C ASP A 155 -8.12 19.30 -1.10
N HIS A 156 -8.15 19.27 0.22
CA HIS A 156 -7.02 19.06 1.09
C HIS A 156 -7.22 17.74 1.82
N ARG A 157 -6.38 16.74 1.47
CA ARG A 157 -6.37 15.45 2.14
C ARG A 157 -4.97 15.14 2.59
N ASP A 158 -4.65 15.59 3.79
CA ASP A 158 -3.31 15.57 4.34
C ASP A 158 -3.23 14.60 5.52
N MET A 159 -2.04 14.03 5.72
CA MET A 159 -1.71 13.16 6.85
C MET A 159 -0.30 13.49 7.35
N SER A 160 -0.11 13.52 8.66
CA SER A 160 1.23 13.54 9.26
C SER A 160 1.65 12.12 9.59
N LEU A 161 2.83 11.70 9.15
CA LEU A 161 3.36 10.37 9.45
C LEU A 161 4.65 10.50 10.25
N THR A 162 4.74 9.82 11.38
CA THR A 162 6.00 9.72 12.16
C THR A 162 6.59 8.33 11.98
N LEU A 163 7.82 8.27 11.47
CA LEU A 163 8.55 7.04 11.19
C LEU A 163 9.66 6.81 12.21
N PRO A 164 9.76 5.58 12.76
CA PRO A 164 10.86 5.19 13.62
C PRO A 164 12.14 5.00 12.79
N ARG A 165 13.28 5.05 13.47
CA ARG A 165 14.58 4.81 12.84
C ARG A 165 14.73 3.36 12.40
N ARG A 166 14.18 2.45 13.22
CA ARG A 166 14.22 1.01 13.03
C ARG A 166 12.82 0.43 12.94
N VAL A 167 12.69 -0.62 12.14
CA VAL A 167 11.47 -1.39 11.98
C VAL A 167 11.64 -2.77 12.62
N ARG A 168 10.58 -3.27 13.24
CA ARG A 168 10.55 -4.61 13.81
C ARG A 168 10.25 -5.64 12.71
N VAL A 169 11.18 -6.57 12.48
CA VAL A 169 11.05 -7.67 11.50
C VAL A 169 11.09 -8.99 12.28
N GLY A 170 9.91 -9.57 12.53
CA GLY A 170 9.79 -10.70 13.45
C GLY A 170 10.30 -10.36 14.85
N SER A 171 11.35 -11.05 15.30
CA SER A 171 12.01 -10.78 16.59
C SER A 171 13.23 -9.85 16.49
N ALA A 172 13.61 -9.42 15.29
CA ALA A 172 14.78 -8.59 15.05
C ALA A 172 14.42 -7.12 14.79
N TRP A 173 15.40 -6.24 15.00
CA TRP A 173 15.31 -4.83 14.64
C TRP A 173 16.18 -4.55 13.43
N GLU A 174 15.60 -3.95 12.39
CA GLU A 174 16.29 -3.58 11.16
C GLU A 174 16.17 -2.09 10.89
N GLU A 175 17.03 -1.59 10.03
CA GLU A 175 16.96 -0.21 9.53
C GLU A 175 15.64 0.00 8.80
N ASN A 176 14.89 1.05 9.13
CA ASN A 176 13.65 1.32 8.44
C ASN A 176 13.95 1.87 7.03
N PRO A 177 13.59 1.15 5.94
CA PRO A 177 13.91 1.60 4.57
C PRO A 177 13.19 2.91 4.21
N ALA A 178 12.06 3.20 4.86
CA ALA A 178 11.33 4.45 4.69
C ALA A 178 11.89 5.59 5.54
N TYR A 179 12.92 5.36 6.36
CA TYR A 179 13.41 6.38 7.29
C TYR A 179 13.84 7.65 6.58
N TYR A 180 14.47 7.55 5.40
CA TYR A 180 14.87 8.69 4.56
C TYR A 180 13.85 9.08 3.49
N ALA A 181 12.59 8.65 3.62
CA ALA A 181 11.56 9.00 2.65
C ALA A 181 11.44 10.53 2.47
N GLY A 182 11.29 10.93 1.22
CA GLY A 182 11.27 12.32 0.76
C GLY A 182 10.30 12.51 -0.41
N TYR A 183 10.15 13.74 -0.89
CA TYR A 183 9.28 14.00 -2.06
C TYR A 183 9.87 13.32 -3.32
N PRO A 184 9.10 12.57 -4.14
CA PRO A 184 7.66 12.23 -4.02
C PRO A 184 7.40 10.75 -3.67
N ASP A 185 8.13 10.16 -2.71
CA ASP A 185 7.93 8.78 -2.29
C ASP A 185 6.48 8.51 -1.84
N ARG A 186 6.05 7.26 -1.96
CA ARG A 186 4.67 6.83 -1.71
C ARG A 186 4.55 5.90 -0.51
N PHE A 187 3.42 6.02 0.17
CA PHE A 187 3.00 5.15 1.25
C PHE A 187 1.59 4.62 0.98
N VAL A 188 1.46 3.29 1.00
CA VAL A 188 0.17 2.61 0.96
C VAL A 188 -0.25 2.32 2.40
N VAL A 189 -1.44 2.75 2.80
CA VAL A 189 -1.92 2.56 4.18
C VAL A 189 -2.79 1.31 4.28
N LEU A 190 -2.20 0.21 4.76
CA LEU A 190 -2.86 -1.12 4.80
C LEU A 190 -3.97 -1.23 5.84
N ASP A 191 -3.98 -0.35 6.84
CA ASP A 191 -5.02 -0.35 7.88
C ASP A 191 -6.22 0.53 7.52
N ALA A 192 -6.12 1.30 6.42
CA ALA A 192 -7.20 2.13 5.93
C ALA A 192 -7.90 1.48 4.73
N ARG A 193 -9.20 1.76 4.59
CA ARG A 193 -10.02 1.29 3.47
C ARG A 193 -10.78 2.46 2.90
N VAL A 194 -10.66 2.65 1.59
CA VAL A 194 -11.44 3.65 0.85
C VAL A 194 -12.20 2.98 -0.27
N LYS A 195 -13.42 3.46 -0.51
CA LYS A 195 -14.22 3.07 -1.67
C LYS A 195 -13.85 3.97 -2.84
N VAL A 196 -13.36 3.37 -3.92
CA VAL A 196 -12.96 4.06 -5.14
C VAL A 196 -13.98 3.78 -6.23
N HIS A 197 -14.28 4.82 -7.02
CA HIS A 197 -15.06 4.72 -8.25
C HIS A 197 -14.19 5.25 -9.38
N GLN A 198 -13.93 4.41 -10.38
CA GLN A 198 -13.08 4.78 -11.52
C GLN A 198 -13.73 4.35 -12.82
N VAL A 199 -13.62 5.20 -13.85
CA VAL A 199 -13.91 4.83 -15.22
C VAL A 199 -12.57 4.59 -15.92
N LEU A 200 -12.44 3.43 -16.54
CA LEU A 200 -11.25 2.97 -17.25
C LEU A 200 -11.61 2.66 -18.70
N TYR A 201 -10.62 2.61 -19.59
CA TYR A 201 -10.79 2.36 -21.02
C TYR A 201 -9.97 1.15 -21.45
N ARG A 202 -10.64 0.11 -21.98
CA ARG A 202 -9.97 -1.15 -22.34
C ARG A 202 -8.88 -0.91 -23.40
N GLY A 203 -7.66 -1.33 -23.11
CA GLY A 203 -6.51 -1.20 -24.01
C GLY A 203 -5.89 0.20 -24.08
N GLU A 204 -6.40 1.17 -23.32
CA GLU A 204 -5.87 2.54 -23.28
C GLU A 204 -5.44 2.93 -21.85
N GLU A 205 -6.41 2.99 -20.93
CA GLU A 205 -6.20 3.37 -19.54
C GLU A 205 -6.85 2.33 -18.62
N GLU A 206 -6.06 1.35 -18.20
CA GLU A 206 -6.51 0.24 -17.33
C GLU A 206 -5.78 0.25 -15.96
N ALA A 207 -5.09 1.35 -15.65
CA ALA A 207 -4.38 1.52 -14.38
C ALA A 207 -5.35 1.98 -13.28
N LEU A 208 -5.37 1.24 -12.18
CA LEU A 208 -6.12 1.59 -10.99
C LEU A 208 -5.50 2.80 -10.29
N LEU A 209 -6.34 3.63 -9.68
CA LEU A 209 -5.88 4.75 -8.85
C LEU A 209 -5.08 4.28 -7.62
N TYR A 210 -5.53 3.18 -7.02
CA TYR A 210 -4.85 2.49 -5.92
C TYR A 210 -4.66 1.03 -6.29
N ALA A 211 -3.42 0.54 -6.23
CA ALA A 211 -3.07 -0.80 -6.69
C ALA A 211 -3.41 -1.90 -5.67
N TYR A 212 -3.49 -1.57 -4.39
CA TYR A 212 -3.74 -2.52 -3.31
C TYR A 212 -5.24 -2.67 -3.04
N VAL A 213 -5.90 -3.44 -3.91
CA VAL A 213 -7.33 -3.73 -3.85
C VAL A 213 -7.60 -4.85 -2.83
N TYR A 214 -8.53 -4.60 -1.91
CA TYR A 214 -9.07 -5.61 -1.00
C TYR A 214 -10.22 -6.36 -1.63
N ARG A 215 -11.13 -5.65 -2.31
CA ARG A 215 -12.35 -6.24 -2.87
C ARG A 215 -12.92 -5.39 -3.99
N VAL A 216 -13.36 -6.02 -5.07
CA VAL A 216 -14.20 -5.37 -6.09
C VAL A 216 -15.65 -5.48 -5.65
N LEU A 217 -16.35 -4.35 -5.68
CA LEU A 217 -17.76 -4.25 -5.35
C LEU A 217 -18.63 -4.30 -6.60
N SER A 218 -18.17 -3.71 -7.71
CA SER A 218 -18.82 -3.81 -9.01
C SER A 218 -17.84 -3.53 -10.14
N CYS A 219 -18.05 -4.19 -11.28
CA CYS A 219 -17.41 -3.86 -12.55
C CYS A 219 -18.47 -3.94 -13.65
N VAL A 220 -18.67 -2.84 -14.39
CA VAL A 220 -19.72 -2.73 -15.40
C VAL A 220 -19.16 -2.07 -16.65
N GLY A 221 -19.20 -2.77 -17.77
CA GLY A 221 -18.92 -2.19 -19.09
C GLY A 221 -20.18 -1.67 -19.75
N MET A 222 -19.98 -0.71 -20.65
CA MET A 222 -21.06 -0.11 -21.44
C MET A 222 -20.76 -0.25 -22.92
N GLU A 223 -21.72 -0.77 -23.68
CA GLU A 223 -21.65 -0.86 -25.14
C GLU A 223 -22.21 0.40 -25.83
N LYS A 224 -22.11 0.45 -27.17
CA LYS A 224 -22.56 1.62 -27.97
C LYS A 224 -24.04 1.94 -27.83
N ASP A 225 -24.86 0.93 -27.59
CA ASP A 225 -26.31 1.04 -27.40
C ASP A 225 -26.69 1.34 -25.95
N TYR A 226 -25.72 1.68 -25.10
CA TYR A 226 -25.87 1.89 -23.66
C TYR A 226 -26.32 0.64 -22.88
N SER A 227 -26.31 -0.54 -23.50
CA SER A 227 -26.45 -1.78 -22.76
C SER A 227 -25.25 -1.99 -21.85
N THR A 228 -25.52 -2.54 -20.67
CA THR A 228 -24.49 -2.77 -19.65
C THR A 228 -24.25 -4.25 -19.47
N THR A 229 -22.97 -4.60 -19.26
CA THR A 229 -22.55 -5.97 -18.91
C THR A 229 -21.81 -5.91 -17.59
N ALA A 230 -22.25 -6.71 -16.62
CA ALA A 230 -21.56 -6.88 -15.34
C ALA A 230 -20.43 -7.89 -15.50
N TYR A 231 -19.27 -7.57 -14.93
CA TYR A 231 -18.09 -8.44 -14.90
C TYR A 231 -17.71 -8.77 -13.46
N THR A 232 -17.10 -9.93 -13.26
CA THR A 232 -16.63 -10.40 -11.95
C THR A 232 -15.12 -10.74 -12.01
N PHE A 233 -14.55 -11.16 -10.89
CA PHE A 233 -13.16 -11.65 -10.84
C PHE A 233 -12.91 -12.90 -11.69
N GLU A 234 -13.96 -13.55 -12.21
CA GLU A 234 -13.82 -14.62 -13.21
C GLU A 234 -13.57 -14.09 -14.62
N ASP A 235 -13.68 -12.77 -14.85
CA ASP A 235 -13.47 -12.14 -16.15
C ASP A 235 -12.14 -11.40 -16.24
N PHE A 236 -11.52 -11.04 -15.11
CA PHE A 236 -10.27 -10.29 -15.05
C PHE A 236 -9.48 -10.56 -13.77
N VAL A 237 -8.18 -10.32 -13.85
CA VAL A 237 -7.26 -10.32 -12.71
C VAL A 237 -6.64 -8.93 -12.54
N PHE A 238 -5.97 -8.71 -11.41
CA PHE A 238 -5.16 -7.52 -11.20
C PHE A 238 -3.68 -7.86 -11.32
N GLU A 239 -2.98 -7.18 -12.21
CA GLU A 239 -1.53 -7.31 -12.37
C GLU A 239 -0.89 -5.93 -12.34
N GLU A 240 0.09 -5.72 -11.46
CA GLU A 240 0.84 -4.46 -11.35
C GLU A 240 -0.07 -3.20 -11.23
N GLY A 241 -1.17 -3.32 -10.47
CA GLY A 241 -2.15 -2.24 -10.30
C GLY A 241 -2.99 -1.95 -11.54
N ARG A 242 -3.13 -2.92 -12.46
CA ARG A 242 -3.96 -2.83 -13.66
C ARG A 242 -5.05 -3.87 -13.67
N VAL A 243 -6.15 -3.58 -14.35
CA VAL A 243 -7.11 -4.61 -14.76
C VAL A 243 -6.54 -5.35 -15.98
N VAL A 244 -6.41 -6.67 -15.88
CA VAL A 244 -6.03 -7.53 -17.00
C VAL A 244 -7.18 -8.48 -17.28
N TRP A 245 -7.83 -8.28 -18.43
CA TRP A 245 -8.97 -9.09 -18.86
C TRP A 245 -8.52 -10.47 -19.35
N LEU A 246 -9.22 -11.51 -18.89
CA LEU A 246 -8.96 -12.87 -19.37
C LEU A 246 -9.32 -13.01 -20.85
N PRO A 247 -8.69 -13.96 -21.58
CA PRO A 247 -8.95 -14.15 -23.01
C PRO A 247 -10.44 -14.31 -23.33
N GLY A 248 -10.94 -13.50 -24.28
CA GLY A 248 -12.34 -13.49 -24.70
C GLY A 248 -13.31 -12.82 -23.71
N ARG A 249 -12.84 -12.27 -22.60
CA ARG A 249 -13.63 -11.54 -21.60
C ARG A 249 -13.50 -10.02 -21.73
N GLY A 250 -14.36 -9.30 -21.01
CA GLY A 250 -14.34 -7.84 -20.87
C GLY A 250 -15.02 -7.03 -21.99
N PRO A 251 -15.16 -5.70 -21.79
CA PRO A 251 -15.74 -4.75 -22.77
C PRO A 251 -14.98 -4.75 -24.09
N ARG A 252 -15.48 -4.31 -25.24
CA ARG A 252 -14.61 -4.22 -26.45
C ARG A 252 -13.42 -3.26 -26.26
N ALA A 253 -12.33 -3.43 -27.02
CA ALA A 253 -11.19 -2.51 -26.98
C ALA A 253 -11.63 -1.05 -27.27
N GLY A 254 -11.06 -0.10 -26.53
CA GLY A 254 -11.44 1.33 -26.55
C GLY A 254 -12.75 1.64 -25.84
N ARG A 255 -13.43 0.66 -25.21
CA ARG A 255 -14.67 0.91 -24.47
C ARG A 255 -14.43 1.34 -23.03
N PRO A 256 -15.24 2.26 -22.51
CA PRO A 256 -15.24 2.58 -21.10
C PRO A 256 -15.89 1.45 -20.29
N TYR A 257 -15.37 1.25 -19.07
CA TYR A 257 -16.03 0.48 -18.03
C TYR A 257 -15.84 1.15 -16.68
N GLY A 258 -16.86 1.07 -15.85
CA GLY A 258 -16.81 1.53 -14.46
C GLY A 258 -16.40 0.39 -13.55
N ILE A 259 -15.44 0.65 -12.65
CA ILE A 259 -15.08 -0.26 -11.58
C ILE A 259 -15.21 0.45 -10.23
N THR A 260 -15.82 -0.25 -9.27
CA THR A 260 -15.93 0.19 -7.88
C THR A 260 -15.27 -0.84 -6.97
N TYR A 261 -14.37 -0.40 -6.12
CA TYR A 261 -13.58 -1.31 -5.28
C TYR A 261 -13.19 -0.69 -3.93
N LEU A 262 -12.89 -1.54 -2.96
CA LEU A 262 -12.27 -1.17 -1.69
C LEU A 262 -10.76 -1.38 -1.83
N ALA A 263 -9.97 -0.35 -1.52
CA ALA A 263 -8.52 -0.41 -1.57
C ALA A 263 -7.86 0.31 -0.40
N ALA A 264 -6.58 0.05 -0.21
CA ALA A 264 -5.72 0.84 0.64
C ALA A 264 -5.50 2.22 -0.01
N PRO A 265 -5.80 3.34 0.67
CA PRO A 265 -5.47 4.64 0.14
C PRO A 265 -3.95 4.83 0.11
N GLU A 266 -3.51 5.59 -0.88
CA GLU A 266 -2.11 5.91 -1.07
C GLU A 266 -1.86 7.39 -0.84
N PHE A 267 -0.73 7.68 -0.22
CA PHE A 267 -0.26 9.03 0.03
C PHE A 267 1.14 9.20 -0.53
N TYR A 268 1.49 10.41 -0.92
CA TYR A 268 2.87 10.76 -1.27
C TYR A 268 3.44 11.75 -0.26
N VAL A 269 4.76 11.75 -0.10
CA VAL A 269 5.46 12.78 0.68
C VAL A 269 5.29 14.10 -0.05
N PHE A 270 4.43 14.97 0.47
CA PHE A 270 4.16 16.28 -0.11
C PHE A 270 5.28 17.26 0.22
N ARG A 271 5.73 17.24 1.47
CA ARG A 271 6.81 18.07 1.95
C ARG A 271 7.57 17.36 3.04
N GLU A 272 8.87 17.25 2.83
CA GLU A 272 9.78 17.02 3.93
C GLU A 272 10.02 18.36 4.63
N LEU A 273 9.73 18.43 5.93
CA LEU A 273 10.27 19.52 6.74
C LEU A 273 11.66 19.08 7.18
N PRO A 274 12.71 19.89 6.99
CA PRO A 274 14.04 19.57 7.49
C PRO A 274 13.97 19.48 9.02
N GLN A 275 13.83 18.26 9.52
CA GLN A 275 13.77 17.95 10.94
C GLN A 275 14.87 16.95 11.27
N VAL A 276 16.11 17.31 10.98
CA VAL A 276 17.27 16.62 11.59
C VAL A 276 17.53 17.32 12.92
N ARG A 277 16.67 17.08 13.91
CA ARG A 277 17.02 17.33 15.31
C ARG A 277 17.64 16.04 15.83
N GLY A 278 18.96 15.92 15.71
CA GLY A 278 19.69 14.98 16.54
C GLY A 278 19.66 15.49 17.98
N GLN A 279 19.26 14.66 18.93
CA GLN A 279 19.39 14.97 20.36
C GLN A 279 20.37 13.98 20.97
N GLY A 280 21.49 14.47 21.52
CA GLY A 280 22.51 13.62 22.12
C GLY A 280 23.24 12.69 21.13
N GLY A 281 23.36 13.08 19.86
CA GLY A 281 24.03 12.27 18.82
C GLY A 281 23.16 11.15 18.24
N GLN A 282 21.90 11.07 18.65
CA GLN A 282 20.97 10.04 18.23
C GLN A 282 20.02 10.55 17.15
N GLU A 283 19.71 9.68 16.19
CA GLU A 283 18.73 9.95 15.14
C GLU A 283 17.31 9.77 15.69
N LEU A 284 16.58 10.88 15.83
CA LEU A 284 15.20 10.86 16.31
C LEU A 284 14.24 10.43 15.20
N PRO A 285 13.07 9.88 15.55
CA PRO A 285 11.97 9.61 14.62
C PRO A 285 11.69 10.81 13.70
N ARG A 286 11.46 10.54 12.43
CA ARG A 286 11.21 11.58 11.42
C ARG A 286 9.73 11.79 11.21
N ARG A 287 9.31 13.05 11.09
CA ARG A 287 7.94 13.42 10.75
C ARG A 287 7.86 13.86 9.30
N LEU A 288 6.94 13.27 8.57
CA LEU A 288 6.63 13.56 7.18
C LEU A 288 5.24 14.18 7.06
N HIS A 289 5.10 15.12 6.11
CA HIS A 289 3.80 15.62 5.69
C HIS A 289 3.42 14.95 4.37
N LEU A 290 2.34 14.19 4.42
CA LEU A 290 1.84 13.41 3.32
C LEU A 290 0.55 14.03 2.78
N ARG A 291 0.30 13.81 1.48
CA ARG A 291 -0.94 14.18 0.82
C ARG A 291 -1.48 13.00 0.01
N LEU A 292 -2.79 12.90 -0.10
CA LEU A 292 -3.44 11.82 -0.84
C LEU A 292 -2.96 11.78 -2.30
N TRP A 293 -2.70 10.58 -2.81
CA TRP A 293 -2.16 10.35 -4.14
C TRP A 293 -3.05 10.86 -5.27
N GLU A 294 -4.38 10.89 -5.07
CA GLU A 294 -5.33 11.44 -6.06
C GLU A 294 -5.04 12.93 -6.38
N LEU A 295 -4.43 13.64 -5.44
CA LEU A 295 -4.06 15.05 -5.55
C LEU A 295 -2.64 15.23 -6.11
N PHE A 296 -1.93 14.15 -6.44
CA PHE A 296 -0.61 14.25 -7.05
C PHE A 296 -0.73 14.92 -8.43
N PRO A 297 0.13 15.90 -8.76
CA PRO A 297 0.04 16.62 -10.02
C PRO A 297 0.03 15.67 -11.21
N ARG A 298 -1.05 15.73 -12.01
CA ARG A 298 -1.14 14.92 -13.22
C ARG A 298 -0.09 15.38 -14.25
N PRO A 299 0.43 14.46 -15.07
CA PRO A 299 1.27 14.77 -16.22
C PRO A 299 0.62 15.89 -17.06
N GLY A 300 1.37 16.96 -17.34
CA GLY A 300 0.89 18.10 -18.14
C GLY A 300 0.03 19.14 -17.39
N ALA A 301 -0.39 18.90 -16.15
CA ALA A 301 -1.18 19.88 -15.37
C ALA A 301 -0.40 21.14 -14.98
N ALA A 302 0.93 21.10 -15.04
CA ALA A 302 1.80 22.23 -14.68
C ALA A 302 1.83 23.35 -15.75
N LEU A 303 1.15 23.19 -16.88
CA LEU A 303 1.04 24.22 -17.92
C LEU A 303 -0.41 24.36 -18.36
N GLY A 304 -1.19 25.08 -17.56
CA GLY A 304 -2.31 25.81 -18.13
C GLY A 304 -1.78 26.73 -19.22
N ARG A 305 -2.12 26.41 -20.48
CA ARG A 305 -2.28 27.44 -21.51
C ARG A 305 -3.71 27.95 -21.42
#